data_AF-A0A914HNF0-F1
#
_entry.id   AF-A0A914HNF0-F1
#
_cell.length_a   1.000
_cell.length_b   1.000
_cell.length_c   1.000
_cell.angle_alpha   90.00
_cell.angle_beta   90.00
_cell.angle_gamma   90.00
#
_symmetry.space_group_name_H-M   'P 1'
#
loop_
_entity.id
_entity.type
_entity.pdbx_description
1 polymer ?
#
loop_
_entity_poly.entity_id
_entity_poly.type
_entity_poly.pdbx_seq_one_letter_code
_entity_poly.pdbx_strand_id
1 'polypeptide(L)'
;MKAELKRDGFKNSYHHEIDETVAKELGLNFTTIYNWKQKFGQTTPNKHSHSEQKELMKCYYEIKNRNPKISDANIVKLLKIGSTTLVRWKKLFKRQQLHTNSVDGHSVEENAAANVQEIENSTSENI
;
A
#
# COMPACT_ATOMS: atom_id res chain seq x y z
N MET A 1 3.75 -41.42 0.48
CA MET A 1 3.77 -40.38 -0.56
C MET A 1 2.82 -39.27 -0.12
N LYS A 2 3.33 -38.08 0.21
CA LYS A 2 2.50 -36.93 0.60
C LYS A 2 2.17 -36.15 -0.67
N ALA A 3 0.90 -36.12 -1.05
CA ALA A 3 0.43 -35.29 -2.16
C ALA A 3 0.40 -33.83 -1.70
N GLU A 4 1.25 -32.99 -2.29
CA GLU A 4 1.20 -31.54 -2.13
C GLU A 4 -0.01 -31.00 -2.89
N LEU A 5 -1.04 -30.55 -2.16
CA LEU A 5 -2.08 -29.69 -2.72
C LEU A 5 -1.44 -28.35 -3.09
N LYS A 6 -1.16 -28.16 -4.38
CA LYS A 6 -0.89 -26.84 -4.96
C LYS A 6 -2.11 -25.96 -4.68
N ARG A 7 -1.92 -24.92 -3.87
CA ARG A 7 -2.88 -23.81 -3.75
C ARG A 7 -2.84 -23.04 -5.07
N ASP A 8 -3.63 -23.48 -6.03
CA ASP A 8 -4.02 -22.63 -7.14
C ASP A 8 -4.75 -21.42 -6.55
N GLY A 9 -4.17 -20.25 -6.73
CA GLY A 9 -4.83 -19.00 -6.37
C GLY A 9 -6.15 -18.95 -7.11
N PHE A 10 -7.25 -19.05 -6.37
CA PHE A 10 -8.61 -18.86 -6.85
C PHE A 10 -8.66 -17.50 -7.56
N LYS A 11 -8.48 -17.52 -8.89
CA LYS A 11 -8.72 -16.36 -9.73
C LYS A 11 -10.22 -16.08 -9.66
N ASN A 12 -10.60 -14.82 -9.52
CA ASN A 12 -11.95 -14.30 -9.73
C ASN A 12 -12.45 -14.50 -11.19
N SER A 13 -12.03 -15.56 -11.89
CA SER A 13 -12.32 -15.87 -13.29
C SER A 13 -13.82 -16.07 -13.52
N TYR A 14 -14.47 -16.80 -12.60
CA TYR A 14 -15.89 -17.13 -12.71
C TYR A 14 -16.80 -15.90 -12.76
N HIS A 15 -16.51 -14.86 -11.97
CA HIS A 15 -17.32 -13.64 -12.01
C HIS A 15 -17.11 -12.85 -13.30
N HIS A 16 -15.91 -12.91 -13.89
CA HIS A 16 -15.61 -12.22 -15.14
C HIS A 16 -16.33 -12.87 -16.33
N GLU A 17 -16.34 -14.20 -16.40
CA GLU A 17 -16.99 -14.96 -17.47
C GLU A 17 -18.51 -14.79 -17.47
N ILE A 18 -19.14 -14.77 -16.29
CA ILE A 18 -20.57 -14.48 -16.14
C ILE A 18 -20.88 -13.05 -16.59
N ASP A 19 -20.07 -12.07 -16.18
CA ASP A 19 -20.28 -10.67 -16.54
C ASP A 19 -20.09 -10.40 -18.03
N GLU A 20 -19.12 -11.08 -18.66
CA GLU A 20 -18.95 -11.03 -20.12
C GLU A 20 -20.13 -11.66 -20.85
N THR A 21 -20.67 -12.77 -20.34
CA THR A 21 -21.83 -13.45 -20.95
C THR A 21 -23.07 -12.57 -20.85
N VAL A 22 -23.34 -12.02 -19.67
CA VAL A 22 -24.45 -11.07 -19.45
C VAL A 22 -24.29 -9.82 -20.32
N ALA A 23 -23.07 -9.28 -20.44
CA ALA A 23 -22.81 -8.13 -21.31
C ALA A 23 -23.13 -8.45 -22.78
N LYS A 24 -22.70 -9.62 -23.27
CA LYS A 24 -22.99 -10.06 -24.65
C LYS A 24 -24.49 -10.26 -24.90
N GLU A 25 -25.19 -10.93 -23.99
CA GLU A 25 -26.63 -11.18 -24.12
C GLU A 25 -27.45 -9.88 -24.12
N LEU A 26 -27.05 -8.91 -23.31
CA LEU A 26 -27.72 -7.61 -23.22
C LEU A 26 -27.24 -6.59 -24.27
N GLY A 27 -26.27 -6.94 -25.12
CA GLY A 27 -25.66 -6.02 -26.08
C GLY A 27 -24.92 -4.84 -25.44
N LEU A 28 -24.45 -5.02 -24.20
CA LEU A 28 -23.77 -3.99 -23.42
C LEU A 28 -22.25 -4.16 -23.47
N ASN A 29 -21.53 -3.07 -23.21
CA ASN A 29 -20.11 -3.15 -22.92
C ASN A 29 -19.91 -3.73 -21.50
N PHE A 30 -18.92 -4.61 -21.33
CA PHE A 30 -18.50 -5.12 -20.04
C PHE A 30 -18.26 -4.00 -18.99
N THR A 31 -17.70 -2.87 -19.40
CA THR A 31 -17.48 -1.71 -18.53
C THR A 31 -18.80 -1.17 -17.94
N THR A 32 -19.91 -1.27 -18.68
CA THR A 32 -21.24 -0.88 -18.19
C THR A 32 -21.69 -1.77 -17.04
N ILE A 33 -21.56 -3.10 -17.18
CA ILE A 33 -21.87 -4.07 -16.13
C ILE A 33 -21.00 -3.82 -14.89
N TYR A 34 -19.69 -3.63 -15.09
CA TYR A 34 -18.76 -3.31 -14.00
C TYR A 34 -19.15 -2.03 -13.23
N ASN A 35 -19.49 -0.96 -13.95
CA ASN A 35 -19.91 0.31 -13.35
C ASN A 35 -21.23 0.18 -12.58
N TRP A 36 -22.17 -0.63 -13.07
CA TRP A 36 -23.41 -0.91 -12.34
C TRP A 36 -23.12 -1.69 -11.06
N LYS A 37 -22.28 -2.71 -11.11
CA LYS A 37 -21.87 -3.43 -9.91
C LYS A 37 -21.22 -2.54 -8.87
N GLN A 38 -20.37 -1.60 -9.31
CA GLN A 38 -19.80 -0.57 -8.43
C GLN A 38 -20.91 0.31 -7.83
N LYS A 39 -21.84 0.81 -8.65
CA LYS A 39 -22.96 1.67 -8.22
C LYS A 39 -23.89 0.97 -7.21
N PHE A 40 -24.11 -0.33 -7.37
CA PHE A 40 -24.96 -1.14 -6.50
C PHE A 40 -24.17 -1.84 -5.36
N GLY A 41 -22.88 -1.51 -5.16
CA GLY A 41 -22.08 -2.07 -4.07
C GLY A 41 -21.80 -3.57 -4.18
N GLN A 42 -21.96 -4.17 -5.36
CA GLN A 42 -21.71 -5.59 -5.63
C GLN A 42 -20.22 -5.89 -5.86
N THR A 43 -19.37 -4.87 -5.83
CA THR A 43 -17.92 -5.06 -5.85
C THR A 43 -17.38 -5.09 -4.44
N THR A 44 -16.46 -6.02 -4.14
CA THR A 44 -15.75 -6.04 -2.86
C THR A 44 -15.09 -4.68 -2.62
N PRO A 45 -15.42 -3.98 -1.53
CA PRO A 45 -14.80 -2.70 -1.22
C PRO A 45 -13.29 -2.89 -1.07
N ASN A 46 -12.53 -1.89 -1.49
CA ASN A 46 -11.10 -1.87 -1.19
C ASN A 46 -10.92 -1.97 0.32
N LYS A 47 -10.15 -2.96 0.78
CA LYS A 47 -9.90 -3.21 2.21
C LYS A 47 -9.29 -2.01 2.94
N HIS A 48 -8.64 -1.12 2.20
CA HIS A 48 -8.01 0.09 2.74
C HIS A 48 -8.45 1.31 1.93
N SER A 49 -8.95 2.33 2.61
CA SER A 49 -9.21 3.66 2.08
C SER A 49 -7.91 4.35 1.62
N HIS A 50 -8.00 5.40 0.81
CA HIS A 50 -6.81 6.08 0.29
C HIS A 50 -5.98 6.76 1.40
N SER A 51 -6.63 7.28 2.45
CA SER A 51 -5.96 7.85 3.62
C SER A 51 -5.20 6.78 4.41
N GLU A 52 -5.85 5.63 4.70
CA GLU A 52 -5.19 4.50 5.36
C GLU A 52 -4.00 3.99 4.55
N GLN A 53 -4.12 3.93 3.22
CA GLN A 53 -3.00 3.56 2.35
C GLN A 53 -1.80 4.50 2.50
N LYS A 54 -2.05 5.82 2.58
CA LYS A 54 -1.00 6.83 2.78
C LYS A 54 -0.34 6.67 4.15
N GLU A 55 -1.13 6.51 5.21
CA GLU A 55 -0.61 6.31 6.56
C GLU A 55 0.23 5.05 6.68
N LEU A 56 -0.26 3.92 6.17
CA LEU A 56 0.48 2.65 6.17
C LEU A 56 1.78 2.75 5.38
N MET A 57 1.80 3.49 4.27
CA MET A 57 3.03 3.72 3.51
C MET A 57 4.00 4.65 4.23
N LYS A 58 3.53 5.64 4.99
CA LYS A 58 4.38 6.45 5.86
C LYS A 58 5.05 5.58 6.92
N CYS A 59 4.27 4.74 7.62
CA CYS A 59 4.79 3.78 8.59
C CYS A 59 5.82 2.82 7.97
N TYR A 60 5.58 2.34 6.75
CA TYR A 60 6.55 1.51 6.02
C TYR A 60 7.91 2.21 5.87
N TYR A 61 7.92 3.47 5.42
CA TYR A 61 9.17 4.21 5.22
C TYR A 61 9.85 4.54 6.56
N GLU A 62 9.10 4.88 7.60
CA GLU A 62 9.65 5.09 8.95
C GLU A 62 10.34 3.83 9.49
N ILE A 63 9.70 2.66 9.38
CA ILE A 63 10.29 1.39 9.81
C ILE A 63 11.55 1.07 8.99
N LYS A 64 11.51 1.31 7.67
CA LYS A 64 12.66 1.06 6.79
C LYS A 64 13.82 2.01 7.08
N ASN A 65 13.54 3.26 7.41
CA ASN A 65 14.54 4.26 7.76
C ASN A 65 15.22 3.92 9.10
N ARG A 66 14.42 3.52 10.11
CA ARG A 66 14.96 3.10 11.42
C ARG A 66 15.78 1.81 11.34
N ASN A 67 15.33 0.84 10.54
CA ASN A 67 15.98 -0.46 10.42
C ASN A 67 16.16 -0.85 8.94
N PRO A 68 17.19 -0.36 8.24
CA PRO A 68 17.37 -0.60 6.80
C PRO A 68 17.45 -2.08 6.40
N LYS A 69 17.95 -2.93 7.32
CA LYS A 69 18.12 -4.38 7.12
C LYS A 69 16.82 -5.18 7.27
N ILE A 70 15.72 -4.59 7.76
CA ILE A 70 14.46 -5.32 7.92
C ILE A 70 13.88 -5.68 6.54
N SER A 71 13.47 -6.94 6.39
CA SER A 71 12.89 -7.43 5.13
C SER A 71 11.46 -6.91 4.95
N ASP A 72 11.07 -6.67 3.69
CA ASP A 72 9.71 -6.23 3.36
C ASP A 72 8.67 -7.26 3.86
N ALA A 73 9.01 -8.57 3.85
CA ALA A 73 8.15 -9.62 4.39
C ALA A 73 7.83 -9.43 5.89
N ASN A 74 8.81 -8.96 6.68
CA ASN A 74 8.60 -8.68 8.09
C ASN A 74 7.78 -7.41 8.30
N ILE A 75 8.01 -6.36 7.51
CA ILE A 75 7.23 -5.12 7.59
C ILE A 75 5.76 -5.38 7.22
N VAL A 76 5.51 -6.21 6.20
CA VAL A 76 4.15 -6.60 5.77
C VAL A 76 3.40 -7.30 6.92
N LYS A 77 4.09 -8.18 7.67
CA LYS A 77 3.51 -8.82 8.86
C LYS A 77 3.20 -7.82 9.97
N LEU A 78 4.10 -6.87 10.23
CA LEU A 78 3.89 -5.80 11.23
C LEU A 78 2.70 -4.91 10.88
N LEU A 79 2.58 -4.52 9.61
CA LEU A 79 1.52 -3.65 9.11
C LEU A 79 0.22 -4.40 8.80
N LYS A 80 0.19 -5.74 8.92
CA LYS A 80 -0.97 -6.60 8.60
C LYS A 80 -1.54 -6.39 7.19
N ILE A 81 -0.68 -6.06 6.24
CA ILE A 81 -1.04 -5.92 4.82
C ILE A 81 -0.63 -7.17 4.01
N GLY A 82 -1.05 -7.25 2.75
CA GLY A 82 -0.58 -8.30 1.84
C GLY A 82 0.75 -7.93 1.17
N SER A 83 1.61 -8.91 0.87
CA SER A 83 2.88 -8.67 0.18
C SER A 83 2.68 -8.09 -1.22
N THR A 84 1.68 -8.57 -1.96
CA THR A 84 1.30 -8.06 -3.28
C THR A 84 0.78 -6.62 -3.19
N THR A 85 0.01 -6.32 -2.15
CA THR A 85 -0.48 -4.97 -1.83
C THR A 85 0.67 -4.00 -1.63
N LEU A 86 1.66 -4.36 -0.82
CA LEU A 86 2.85 -3.52 -0.59
C LEU A 86 3.61 -3.25 -1.90
N VAL A 87 3.85 -4.28 -2.72
CA VAL A 87 4.54 -4.11 -4.01
C VAL A 87 3.78 -3.15 -4.92
N ARG A 88 2.45 -3.28 -4.99
CA ARG A 88 1.60 -2.36 -5.77
C ARG A 88 1.67 -0.94 -5.24
N TRP A 89 1.54 -0.74 -3.92
CA TRP A 89 1.58 0.59 -3.32
C TRP A 89 2.94 1.26 -3.49
N LYS A 90 4.06 0.55 -3.32
CA LYS A 90 5.40 1.09 -3.61
C LYS A 90 5.49 1.66 -5.03
N LYS A 91 4.94 0.97 -6.04
CA LYS A 91 4.89 1.46 -7.42
C LYS A 91 4.02 2.71 -7.56
N LEU A 92 2.85 2.73 -6.93
CA LEU A 92 1.90 3.85 -6.99
C LEU A 92 2.49 5.12 -6.34
N PHE A 93 3.00 5.01 -5.12
CA PHE A 93 3.51 6.16 -4.38
C PHE A 93 4.86 6.66 -4.90
N LYS A 94 5.71 5.78 -5.47
CA LYS A 94 6.92 6.22 -6.17
C LYS A 94 6.59 7.12 -7.38
N ARG A 95 5.54 6.81 -8.13
CA ARG A 95 5.08 7.66 -9.25
C ARG A 95 4.54 9.00 -8.75
N GLN A 96 3.80 9.00 -7.64
CA GLN A 96 3.25 10.24 -7.08
C GLN A 96 4.34 11.19 -6.56
N GLN A 97 5.40 10.68 -5.91
CA GLN A 97 6.53 11.51 -5.48
C GLN A 97 7.32 12.13 -6.66
N LEU A 98 7.41 11.42 -7.79
CA LEU A 98 8.02 11.98 -9.00
C LEU A 98 7.19 13.14 -9.60
N HIS A 99 5.86 13.08 -9.50
CA HIS A 99 4.99 14.15 -9.96
C HIS A 99 4.98 15.36 -9.02
N THR A 100 5.09 15.18 -7.70
CA THR A 100 5.19 16.31 -6.75
C THR A 100 6.52 17.04 -6.82
N ASN A 101 7.61 16.33 -7.16
CA ASN A 101 8.94 16.95 -7.32
C ASN A 101 9.12 17.63 -8.69
N SER A 102 8.12 17.55 -9.57
CA SER A 102 8.17 18.11 -10.92
C SER A 102 7.38 19.40 -11.09
N VAL A 103 6.62 19.86 -10.09
CA VAL A 103 5.73 21.02 -10.25
C VAL A 103 6.15 22.26 -9.44
N ASP A 104 6.97 22.15 -8.39
CA ASP A 104 7.47 23.36 -7.72
C ASP A 104 8.97 23.25 -7.45
N GLY A 105 9.74 24.01 -8.22
CA GLY A 105 11.15 24.26 -7.99
C GLY A 105 11.38 25.12 -6.76
N HIS A 106 10.98 24.64 -5.57
CA HIS A 106 11.40 25.18 -4.29
C HIS A 106 11.94 24.06 -3.40
N SER A 107 13.27 24.07 -3.35
CA SER A 107 14.11 23.35 -2.41
C SER A 107 13.66 23.61 -0.97
N VAL A 108 13.39 22.55 -0.22
CA VAL A 108 13.62 22.55 1.22
C VAL A 108 14.27 21.21 1.56
N GLU A 109 15.60 21.19 1.41
CA GLU A 109 16.45 20.50 2.36
C GLU A 109 16.14 21.06 3.75
N GLU A 110 15.53 20.27 4.63
CA GLU A 110 15.73 20.45 6.07
C GLU A 110 15.28 19.23 6.88
N ASN A 111 16.21 18.78 7.73
CA ASN A 111 15.97 18.10 9.00
C ASN A 111 15.70 16.59 9.00
N ALA A 112 16.76 15.85 8.65
CA ALA A 112 17.03 14.52 9.17
C ALA A 112 18.41 14.46 9.84
N ALA A 113 18.65 15.24 10.91
CA ALA A 113 19.72 14.99 11.89
C ALA A 113 19.70 16.05 13.01
N ALA A 114 19.03 15.77 14.14
CA ALA A 114 19.38 16.29 15.47
C ALA A 114 18.28 15.89 16.48
N ASN A 115 18.40 14.72 17.12
CA ASN A 115 17.97 14.57 18.52
C ASN A 115 18.52 13.31 19.20
N VAL A 116 19.85 13.13 19.18
CA VAL A 116 20.54 12.21 20.09
C VAL A 116 21.89 12.84 20.48
N GLN A 117 21.86 13.76 21.46
CA GLN A 117 22.94 14.04 22.42
C GLN A 117 22.55 15.27 23.26
N GLU A 118 21.80 15.07 24.32
CA GLU A 118 21.85 15.91 25.53
C GLU A 118 21.21 15.15 26.71
N ILE A 119 21.95 14.16 27.19
CA ILE A 119 21.91 13.73 28.59
C ILE A 119 23.32 14.03 29.10
N GLU A 120 23.46 14.48 30.35
CA GLU A 120 24.69 14.53 31.17
C GLU A 120 25.34 15.90 31.50
N ASN A 121 24.63 17.02 31.60
CA ASN A 121 25.18 18.24 32.24
C ASN A 121 24.20 19.01 33.16
N SER A 122 23.45 18.33 34.04
CA SER A 122 22.71 19.02 35.12
C SER A 122 22.72 18.27 36.46
N THR A 123 23.76 17.47 36.73
CA THR A 123 23.95 16.80 38.04
C THR A 123 25.30 17.15 38.66
N SER A 124 25.77 18.38 38.51
CA SER A 124 26.94 18.89 39.23
C SER A 124 26.88 20.42 39.32
N GLU A 125 25.93 20.96 40.10
CA GLU A 125 26.01 22.29 40.73
C GLU A 125 24.82 22.49 41.68
N ASN A 126 24.90 21.86 42.84
CA ASN A 126 24.25 22.31 44.09
C ASN A 126 24.84 21.48 45.24
N ILE A 127 26.04 21.88 45.66
CA ILE A 127 26.55 21.73 47.02
C ILE A 127 26.57 23.13 47.61
#